data_AF-A0A636LJ16-F1
#
_entry.id   AF-A0A636LJ16-F1
#
_cell.length_a   1.000
_cell.length_b   1.000
_cell.length_c   1.000
_cell.angle_alpha   90.00
_cell.angle_beta   90.00
_cell.angle_gamma   90.00
#
_symmetry.space_group_name_H-M   'P 1'
#
loop_
_entity.id
_entity.type
_entity.pdbx_description
1 polymer ?
#
loop_
_entity_poly.entity_id
_entity_poly.type
_entity_poly.pdbx_seq_one_letter_code
_entity_poly.pdbx_strand_id
1 'polypeptide(L)'
;MRYGVIIPALLLLAGTSQVYANDGACLSYQKEVTLSGYVQVVVNFGPPGYGETPEDQKIDRRDVEVNLLLDQPVCTIGTDSAEAEKDDMEIALTSNDGTNNSLRAFAGEHITVTGVLQHSDVAEGATLVLTSTQVLGQTTDSDTNRQTTLNDGQKREMLTQFKQFQQALKNQDISTVESFFTFPLSWETEVPWQKGDLQDLPVASLKVDKETFEQHFSDIAKFLNPLVNIDSDLQTLTTMEYRENSLTAEAQKRKYYSTGDDDSDEYLYYYQEGDQKHYVKGVCDNVVSTAEFYDSELSVTVGSAPNKQIPGGSEYCEHQRAILDFVLINNRLHLKDGIGGAD
;
A
#
# COMPACT_ATOMS: atom_id res chain seq x y z
N MET A 1 16.17 -19.23 74.53
CA MET A 1 16.41 -19.58 73.12
C MET A 1 15.30 -18.94 72.30
N ARG A 2 15.63 -17.91 71.52
CA ARG A 2 14.69 -17.17 70.67
C ARG A 2 14.93 -17.66 69.23
N TYR A 3 13.90 -18.18 68.57
CA TYR A 3 13.88 -18.34 67.12
C TYR A 3 12.91 -17.30 66.57
N GLY A 4 13.44 -16.33 65.83
CA GLY A 4 12.67 -15.38 65.03
C GLY A 4 12.50 -15.95 63.62
N VAL A 5 11.25 -16.00 63.16
CA VAL A 5 10.88 -16.32 61.78
C VAL A 5 10.69 -14.99 61.06
N ILE A 6 11.45 -14.78 59.99
CA ILE A 6 11.35 -13.63 59.09
C ILE A 6 10.45 -14.05 57.92
N ILE A 7 9.32 -13.35 57.75
CA ILE A 7 8.44 -13.45 56.59
C ILE A 7 8.84 -12.32 55.62
N PRO A 8 9.26 -12.61 54.37
CA PRO A 8 9.47 -11.57 53.37
C PRO A 8 8.12 -11.14 52.78
N ALA A 9 7.85 -9.83 52.84
CA ALA A 9 6.70 -9.17 52.25
C ALA A 9 6.86 -9.13 50.71
N LEU A 10 5.85 -9.64 50.02
CA LEU A 10 5.69 -9.60 48.57
C LEU A 10 5.29 -8.16 48.16
N LEU A 11 6.15 -7.46 47.41
CA LEU A 11 5.84 -6.17 46.80
C LEU A 11 4.94 -6.41 45.58
N LEU A 12 3.66 -6.00 45.66
CA LEU A 12 2.79 -5.84 44.50
C LEU A 12 3.17 -4.56 43.75
N LEU A 13 3.74 -4.71 42.55
CA LEU A 13 3.85 -3.65 41.56
C LEU A 13 2.47 -3.43 40.93
N ALA A 14 1.77 -2.39 41.39
CA ALA A 14 0.62 -1.85 40.70
C ALA A 14 1.09 -1.22 39.38
N GLY A 15 0.79 -1.88 38.27
CA GLY A 15 0.92 -1.29 36.94
C GLY A 15 -0.07 -0.14 36.82
N THR A 16 0.43 1.08 36.80
CA THR A 16 -0.35 2.25 36.41
C THR A 16 -0.57 2.18 34.91
N SER A 17 -1.77 1.79 34.48
CA SER A 17 -2.23 2.08 33.12
C SER A 17 -2.17 3.59 32.93
N GLN A 18 -1.27 4.06 32.07
CA GLN A 18 -1.28 5.43 31.61
C GLN A 18 -2.53 5.62 30.75
N VAL A 19 -3.60 6.13 31.35
CA VAL A 19 -4.72 6.71 30.61
C VAL A 19 -4.19 8.00 30.02
N TYR A 20 -3.97 8.02 28.71
CA TYR A 20 -3.72 9.25 27.97
C TYR A 20 -5.03 10.04 27.94
N ALA A 21 -5.23 10.92 28.93
CA ALA A 21 -6.21 11.98 28.83
C ALA A 21 -5.64 12.99 27.82
N ASN A 22 -6.16 12.96 26.59
CA ASN A 22 -5.89 14.01 25.63
C ASN A 22 -6.61 15.27 26.13
N ASP A 23 -5.86 16.28 26.57
CA ASP A 23 -6.35 17.49 27.26
C ASP A 23 -7.05 18.50 26.30
N GLY A 24 -7.46 18.03 25.12
CA GLY A 24 -8.31 18.78 24.18
C GLY A 24 -9.78 18.54 24.49
N ALA A 25 -10.55 19.61 24.73
CA ALA A 25 -12.00 19.49 24.83
C ALA A 25 -12.58 18.95 23.51
N CYS A 26 -13.50 17.98 23.57
CA CYS A 26 -14.14 17.43 22.37
C CYS A 26 -14.76 18.52 21.50
N LEU A 27 -14.64 18.34 20.18
CA LEU A 27 -15.08 19.28 19.17
C LEU A 27 -16.62 19.33 19.14
N SER A 28 -17.20 20.49 18.86
CA SER A 28 -18.65 20.58 18.64
C SER A 28 -18.93 20.61 17.13
N TYR A 29 -19.98 19.92 16.71
CA TYR A 29 -20.52 20.09 15.35
C TYR A 29 -20.93 21.55 15.10
N GLN A 30 -20.95 21.93 13.81
CA GLN A 30 -21.29 23.26 13.30
C GLN A 30 -20.38 24.39 13.78
N LYS A 31 -19.18 24.05 14.29
CA LYS A 31 -18.14 25.01 14.62
C LYS A 31 -16.98 24.88 13.65
N GLU A 32 -16.31 26.00 13.45
CA GLU A 32 -15.03 26.03 12.76
C GLU A 32 -13.98 25.32 13.61
N VAL A 33 -13.24 24.41 12.98
CA VAL A 33 -12.15 23.66 13.57
C VAL A 33 -10.95 23.71 12.64
N THR A 34 -9.75 23.52 13.19
CA THR A 34 -8.52 23.39 12.42
C THR A 34 -7.92 22.04 12.73
N LEU A 35 -7.70 21.23 11.70
CA LEU A 35 -7.23 19.86 11.79
C LEU A 35 -6.05 19.67 10.85
N SER A 36 -5.15 18.79 11.23
CA SER A 36 -3.96 18.46 10.44
C SER A 36 -3.91 16.97 10.19
N GLY A 37 -3.44 16.59 9.01
CA GLY A 37 -3.37 15.19 8.61
C GLY A 37 -2.96 15.02 7.15
N TYR A 38 -3.04 13.79 6.67
CA TYR A 38 -2.72 13.42 5.29
C TYR A 38 -3.96 13.30 4.45
N VAL A 39 -3.91 13.81 3.22
CA VAL A 39 -5.02 13.64 2.29
C VAL A 39 -4.97 12.25 1.65
N GLN A 40 -6.02 11.46 1.85
CA GLN A 40 -6.29 10.21 1.14
C GLN A 40 -7.39 10.45 0.10
N VAL A 41 -7.29 9.83 -1.07
CA VAL A 41 -8.35 9.87 -2.09
C VAL A 41 -8.86 8.46 -2.27
N VAL A 42 -10.16 8.26 -2.01
CA VAL A 42 -10.82 6.96 -2.07
C VAL A 42 -11.84 6.99 -3.21
N VAL A 43 -11.93 5.90 -3.99
CA VAL A 43 -12.94 5.75 -5.03
C VAL A 43 -13.96 4.73 -4.54
N ASN A 44 -15.17 5.20 -4.26
CA ASN A 44 -16.31 4.38 -3.86
C ASN A 44 -17.16 4.00 -5.07
N PHE A 45 -17.75 2.80 -5.01
CA PHE A 45 -18.71 2.29 -5.99
C PHE A 45 -20.13 2.34 -5.42
N GLY A 46 -21.13 2.61 -6.27
CA GLY A 46 -22.52 2.80 -5.85
C GLY A 46 -23.20 1.58 -5.21
N PRO A 47 -24.44 1.74 -4.69
CA PRO A 47 -25.15 0.71 -3.92
C PRO A 47 -25.57 -0.53 -4.76
N PRO A 48 -25.95 -1.65 -4.09
CA PRO A 48 -26.17 -2.95 -4.74
C PRO A 48 -27.28 -2.93 -5.81
N GLY A 49 -27.02 -3.52 -6.98
CA GLY A 49 -27.93 -3.57 -8.14
C GLY A 49 -27.43 -2.84 -9.39
N TYR A 50 -26.20 -2.31 -9.33
CA TYR A 50 -25.39 -1.80 -10.44
C TYR A 50 -24.07 -2.57 -10.40
N GLY A 51 -23.63 -3.17 -11.52
CA GLY A 51 -22.36 -3.92 -11.57
C GLY A 51 -22.43 -5.45 -11.46
N GLU A 52 -23.58 -6.10 -11.70
CA GLU A 52 -23.70 -7.57 -11.64
C GLU A 52 -22.93 -8.29 -12.76
N THR A 53 -22.50 -7.57 -13.80
CA THR A 53 -21.68 -8.11 -14.88
C THR A 53 -20.40 -7.28 -15.10
N PRO A 54 -19.33 -7.89 -15.64
CA PRO A 54 -18.12 -7.18 -16.04
C PRO A 54 -18.37 -6.04 -17.06
N GLU A 55 -19.47 -6.09 -17.82
CA GLU A 55 -19.88 -4.99 -18.69
C GLU A 55 -20.45 -3.79 -17.92
N ASP A 56 -21.13 -4.01 -16.81
CA ASP A 56 -21.78 -2.96 -16.00
C ASP A 56 -20.75 -2.13 -15.21
N GLN A 57 -19.64 -2.75 -14.78
CA GLN A 57 -18.52 -2.08 -14.08
C GLN A 57 -17.86 -0.96 -14.90
N LYS A 58 -17.98 -0.99 -16.23
CA LYS A 58 -17.45 0.08 -17.12
C LYS A 58 -18.32 1.34 -17.11
N ILE A 59 -19.55 1.23 -16.64
CA ILE A 59 -20.59 2.28 -16.71
C ILE A 59 -20.95 2.80 -15.32
N ASP A 60 -20.50 2.13 -14.26
CA ASP A 60 -20.79 2.48 -12.88
C ASP A 60 -20.24 3.86 -12.51
N ARG A 61 -21.07 4.61 -11.79
CA ARG A 61 -20.71 5.93 -11.28
C ARG A 61 -19.66 5.75 -10.18
N ARG A 62 -18.46 6.27 -10.45
CA ARG A 62 -17.36 6.37 -9.48
C ARG A 62 -17.60 7.59 -8.61
N ASP A 63 -17.82 7.39 -7.31
CA ASP A 63 -17.89 8.49 -6.36
C ASP A 63 -16.51 8.63 -5.69
N VAL A 64 -15.84 9.75 -5.94
CA VAL A 64 -14.50 10.02 -5.40
C VAL A 64 -14.64 10.79 -4.10
N GLU A 65 -14.22 10.17 -3.01
CA GLU A 65 -14.13 10.75 -1.69
C GLU A 65 -12.70 11.21 -1.41
N VAL A 66 -12.55 12.29 -0.65
CA VAL A 66 -11.24 12.79 -0.25
C VAL A 66 -11.26 12.92 1.25
N ASN A 67 -10.40 12.18 1.92
CA ASN A 67 -10.38 12.07 3.38
C ASN A 67 -9.09 12.67 3.92
N LEU A 68 -9.15 13.14 5.17
CA LEU A 68 -8.00 13.58 5.95
C LEU A 68 -7.73 12.54 7.03
N LEU A 69 -6.62 11.84 6.91
CA LEU A 69 -6.08 10.96 7.93
C LEU A 69 -5.38 11.81 8.99
N LEU A 70 -6.00 11.95 10.15
CA LEU A 70 -5.63 12.90 11.18
C LEU A 70 -4.31 12.55 11.87
N ASP A 71 -3.56 13.57 12.27
CA ASP A 71 -2.35 13.39 13.10
C ASP A 71 -2.69 12.86 14.51
N GLN A 72 -3.89 13.18 14.99
CA GLN A 72 -4.39 12.78 16.30
C GLN A 72 -5.88 12.45 16.22
N PRO A 73 -6.34 11.47 17.01
CA PRO A 73 -7.75 11.13 17.08
C PRO A 73 -8.54 12.34 17.56
N VAL A 74 -9.71 12.54 16.97
CA VAL A 74 -10.67 13.55 17.42
C VAL A 74 -11.81 12.89 18.19
N CYS A 75 -12.42 13.67 19.09
CA CYS A 75 -13.71 13.35 19.67
C CYS A 75 -14.67 14.49 19.42
N THR A 76 -15.95 14.17 19.25
CA THR A 76 -17.01 15.16 19.09
C THR A 76 -18.02 15.10 20.23
N ILE A 77 -18.71 16.21 20.45
CA ILE A 77 -19.87 16.30 21.33
C ILE A 77 -21.10 16.05 20.45
N GLY A 78 -21.80 14.95 20.73
CA GLY A 78 -23.05 14.60 20.07
C GLY A 78 -24.11 15.70 20.21
N THR A 79 -25.09 15.68 19.31
CA THR A 79 -26.26 16.56 19.32
C THR A 79 -27.54 15.73 19.39
N ASP A 80 -28.70 16.39 19.46
CA ASP A 80 -30.00 15.70 19.44
C ASP A 80 -30.22 14.88 18.15
N SER A 81 -29.47 15.16 17.08
CA SER A 81 -29.56 14.52 15.77
C SER A 81 -28.30 13.74 15.36
N ALA A 82 -27.26 13.67 16.18
CA ALA A 82 -25.98 13.05 15.82
C ALA A 82 -25.29 12.46 17.05
N GLU A 83 -24.81 11.22 16.96
CA GLU A 83 -24.02 10.62 18.03
C GLU A 83 -22.65 11.30 18.17
N ALA A 84 -22.04 11.12 19.35
CA ALA A 84 -20.70 11.61 19.64
C ALA A 84 -19.69 10.62 19.07
N GLU A 85 -18.84 11.10 18.17
CA GLU A 85 -17.71 10.32 17.67
C GLU A 85 -16.57 10.32 18.69
N LYS A 86 -15.88 9.19 18.79
CA LYS A 86 -14.76 9.00 19.72
C LYS A 86 -13.63 8.29 19.02
N ASP A 87 -12.45 8.89 19.14
CA ASP A 87 -11.20 8.35 18.64
C ASP A 87 -11.13 8.22 17.11
N ASP A 88 -11.89 9.07 16.39
CA ASP A 88 -11.89 9.10 14.93
C ASP A 88 -10.56 9.60 14.39
N MET A 89 -10.01 8.85 13.45
CA MET A 89 -8.74 9.13 12.78
C MET A 89 -8.92 9.61 11.34
N GLU A 90 -10.15 9.65 10.84
CA GLU A 90 -10.46 9.94 9.44
C GLU A 90 -11.64 10.90 9.35
N ILE A 91 -11.53 11.90 8.48
CA ILE A 91 -12.55 12.93 8.26
C ILE A 91 -12.68 13.17 6.75
N ALA A 92 -13.89 13.13 6.21
CA ALA A 92 -14.09 13.52 4.82
C ALA A 92 -13.94 15.02 4.61
N LEU A 93 -13.25 15.39 3.54
CA LEU A 93 -13.06 16.75 3.11
C LEU A 93 -14.03 17.04 1.96
N THR A 94 -14.81 18.12 2.10
CA THR A 94 -15.65 18.63 1.02
C THR A 94 -15.22 20.04 0.66
N SER A 95 -14.98 20.29 -0.61
CA SER A 95 -14.67 21.64 -1.10
C SER A 95 -15.94 22.50 -1.18
N ASN A 96 -15.76 23.82 -1.10
CA ASN A 96 -16.86 24.77 -1.26
C ASN A 96 -17.49 24.78 -2.66
N ASP A 97 -16.77 24.32 -3.68
CA ASP A 97 -17.28 24.24 -5.05
C ASP A 97 -18.10 22.97 -5.31
N GLY A 98 -18.27 22.10 -4.29
CA GLY A 98 -18.97 20.82 -4.39
C GLY A 98 -18.24 19.79 -5.25
N THR A 99 -17.00 20.07 -5.67
CA THR A 99 -16.15 19.18 -6.44
C THR A 99 -14.81 18.97 -5.75
N ASN A 100 -14.51 17.74 -5.33
CA ASN A 100 -13.27 17.45 -4.60
C ASN A 100 -11.98 17.59 -5.43
N ASN A 101 -12.03 18.13 -6.65
CA ASN A 101 -10.90 18.27 -7.56
C ASN A 101 -9.73 19.07 -6.98
N SER A 102 -10.02 20.16 -6.28
CA SER A 102 -8.99 20.98 -5.63
C SER A 102 -8.32 20.26 -4.46
N LEU A 103 -9.08 19.43 -3.75
CA LEU A 103 -8.59 18.63 -2.63
C LEU A 103 -7.74 17.43 -3.09
N ARG A 104 -8.11 16.81 -4.22
CA ARG A 104 -7.34 15.72 -4.85
C ARG A 104 -5.93 16.13 -5.23
N ALA A 105 -5.69 17.42 -5.50
CA ALA A 105 -4.35 17.93 -5.78
C ALA A 105 -3.38 17.79 -4.60
N PHE A 106 -3.92 17.55 -3.39
CA PHE A 106 -3.15 17.33 -2.18
C PHE A 106 -3.04 15.85 -1.80
N ALA A 107 -3.45 14.91 -2.66
CA ALA A 107 -3.36 13.48 -2.35
C ALA A 107 -1.95 13.09 -1.89
N GLY A 108 -1.84 12.48 -0.71
CA GLY A 108 -0.58 12.12 -0.06
C GLY A 108 0.13 13.26 0.68
N GLU A 109 -0.32 14.50 0.55
CA GLU A 109 0.28 15.66 1.23
C GLU A 109 -0.21 15.77 2.67
N HIS A 110 0.69 16.23 3.56
CA HIS A 110 0.32 16.67 4.90
C HIS A 110 -0.20 18.10 4.84
N ILE A 111 -1.45 18.30 5.23
CA ILE A 111 -2.07 19.61 5.20
C ILE A 111 -2.75 19.93 6.52
N THR A 112 -2.75 21.22 6.86
CA THR A 112 -3.63 21.76 7.89
C THR A 112 -4.82 22.42 7.20
N VAL A 113 -6.01 21.98 7.54
CA VAL A 113 -7.27 22.49 7.00
C VAL A 113 -8.09 23.14 8.10
N THR A 114 -8.67 24.28 7.78
CA THR A 114 -9.68 24.93 8.62
C THR A 114 -11.01 24.92 7.90
N GLY A 115 -12.07 24.52 8.61
CA GLY A 115 -13.43 24.49 8.06
C GLY A 115 -14.46 24.19 9.13
N VAL A 116 -15.73 24.11 8.74
CA VAL A 116 -16.84 23.82 9.66
C VAL A 116 -17.10 22.32 9.69
N LEU A 117 -17.00 21.73 10.88
CA LEU A 117 -17.22 20.32 11.14
C LEU A 117 -18.72 19.99 11.14
N GLN A 118 -19.15 19.06 10.29
CA GLN A 118 -20.56 18.62 10.21
C GLN A 118 -20.68 17.11 10.36
N HIS A 119 -21.84 16.66 10.85
CA HIS A 119 -22.24 15.26 10.81
C HIS A 119 -23.01 15.02 9.52
N SER A 120 -22.62 14.03 8.74
CA SER A 120 -23.31 13.62 7.51
C SER A 120 -23.94 12.25 7.69
N ASP A 121 -25.25 12.16 7.41
CA ASP A 121 -26.03 10.91 7.47
C ASP A 121 -26.00 10.11 6.15
N VAL A 122 -25.05 10.41 5.26
CA VAL A 122 -25.03 9.82 3.92
C VAL A 122 -24.09 8.62 3.90
N ALA A 123 -24.70 7.43 3.92
CA ALA A 123 -24.11 6.09 4.02
C ALA A 123 -23.57 5.74 5.43
N GLU A 124 -23.63 4.46 5.80
CA GLU A 124 -23.40 3.91 7.14
C GLU A 124 -22.11 4.41 7.82
N GLY A 125 -22.23 5.50 8.58
CA GLY A 125 -21.10 6.11 9.28
C GLY A 125 -21.26 7.61 9.31
N ALA A 126 -21.23 8.16 10.52
CA ALA A 126 -21.12 9.58 10.76
C ALA A 126 -19.88 10.15 10.05
N THR A 127 -20.06 10.69 8.86
CA THR A 127 -18.91 11.26 8.16
C THR A 127 -18.72 12.68 8.64
N LEU A 128 -17.62 12.93 9.35
CA LEU A 128 -17.20 14.28 9.69
C LEU A 128 -16.84 15.00 8.39
N VAL A 129 -17.56 16.06 8.05
CA VAL A 129 -17.30 16.84 6.84
C VAL A 129 -16.78 18.22 7.20
N LEU A 130 -15.60 18.58 6.69
CA LEU A 130 -15.08 19.94 6.74
C LEU A 130 -15.57 20.75 5.53
N THR A 131 -16.48 21.70 5.76
CA THR A 131 -16.94 22.65 4.74
C THR A 131 -16.15 23.96 4.83
N SER A 132 -15.78 24.55 3.69
CA SER A 132 -14.96 25.76 3.58
C SER A 132 -13.50 25.64 4.01
N THR A 133 -12.83 24.61 3.48
CA THR A 133 -11.39 24.38 3.64
C THR A 133 -10.56 25.56 3.12
N GLN A 134 -10.00 26.34 4.05
CA GLN A 134 -8.77 27.08 3.79
C GLN A 134 -7.62 26.22 4.28
N VAL A 135 -6.71 25.86 3.37
CA VAL A 135 -5.44 25.23 3.75
C VAL A 135 -4.61 26.30 4.44
N LEU A 136 -4.60 26.28 5.78
CA LEU A 136 -3.89 27.26 6.61
C LEU A 136 -2.57 26.66 7.04
N GLY A 137 -1.48 27.12 6.42
CA GLY A 137 -0.14 26.63 6.72
C GLY A 137 0.40 25.74 5.62
N GLN A 138 0.63 26.33 4.44
CA GLN A 138 1.95 26.11 3.88
C GLN A 138 2.92 26.73 4.87
N THR A 139 3.65 25.91 5.63
CA THR A 139 4.91 26.38 6.18
C THR A 139 5.75 26.76 4.97
N THR A 140 5.79 28.07 4.73
CA THR A 140 6.61 28.69 3.70
C THR A 140 8.06 28.49 4.07
N ASP A 141 8.62 27.33 3.75
CA ASP A 141 9.92 27.30 3.07
C ASP A 141 9.63 27.53 1.57
N SER A 142 9.01 28.68 1.30
CA SER A 142 8.87 29.22 -0.04
C SER A 142 10.15 29.95 -0.37
N ASP A 143 11.19 29.18 -0.65
CA ASP A 143 12.21 29.59 -1.61
C ASP A 143 12.67 28.36 -2.40
N THR A 144 12.09 28.25 -3.60
CA THR A 144 12.48 27.35 -4.70
C THR A 144 12.32 25.85 -4.45
N ASN A 145 11.14 25.30 -4.73
CA ASN A 145 10.81 24.62 -6.00
C ASN A 145 9.57 23.74 -5.77
N ARG A 146 8.73 23.57 -6.80
CA ARG A 146 7.80 22.43 -6.85
C ARG A 146 8.65 21.16 -6.66
N GLN A 147 8.56 20.47 -5.54
CA GLN A 147 9.08 19.10 -5.47
C GLN A 147 7.90 18.14 -5.53
N THR A 148 7.35 18.02 -6.73
CA THR A 148 6.73 16.77 -7.18
C THR A 148 7.77 15.64 -7.29
N THR A 149 9.07 15.94 -7.17
CA THR A 149 10.16 14.97 -7.34
C THR A 149 11.01 14.87 -6.08
N LEU A 150 11.24 13.65 -5.57
CA LEU A 150 12.07 13.34 -4.40
C LEU A 150 13.49 13.90 -4.54
N ASN A 151 14.00 14.59 -3.50
CA ASN A 151 15.43 14.88 -3.40
C ASN A 151 16.24 13.65 -2.97
N ASP A 152 17.56 13.71 -3.13
CA ASP A 152 18.47 12.62 -2.79
C ASP A 152 18.42 12.19 -1.31
N GLY A 153 18.07 13.12 -0.40
CA GLY A 153 17.86 12.81 1.02
C GLY A 153 16.63 11.94 1.22
N GLN A 154 15.50 12.32 0.61
CA GLN A 154 14.25 11.57 0.63
C GLN A 154 14.41 10.20 -0.03
N LYS A 155 15.06 10.13 -1.20
CA LYS A 155 15.38 8.86 -1.88
C LYS A 155 16.19 7.93 -0.99
N ARG A 156 17.22 8.46 -0.33
CA ARG A 156 18.07 7.70 0.59
C ARG A 156 17.28 7.19 1.79
N GLU A 157 16.39 8.00 2.33
CA GLU A 157 15.49 7.64 3.42
C GLU A 157 14.53 6.52 3.00
N MET A 158 13.92 6.64 1.81
CA MET A 158 13.07 5.59 1.24
C MET A 158 13.79 4.26 1.11
N LEU A 159 14.98 4.24 0.50
CA LEU A 159 15.74 2.97 0.38
C LEU A 159 16.16 2.43 1.75
N THR A 160 16.44 3.30 2.72
CA THR A 160 16.79 2.87 4.08
C THR A 160 15.62 2.17 4.74
N GLN A 161 14.43 2.75 4.66
CA GLN A 161 13.21 2.15 5.23
C GLN A 161 12.71 0.97 4.41
N PHE A 162 12.89 0.98 3.08
CA PHE A 162 12.60 -0.16 2.22
C PHE A 162 13.46 -1.38 2.61
N LYS A 163 14.74 -1.16 2.95
CA LYS A 163 15.58 -2.22 3.53
C LYS A 163 15.09 -2.72 4.88
N GLN A 164 14.54 -1.86 5.73
CA GLN A 164 13.94 -2.27 7.00
C GLN A 164 12.70 -3.13 6.77
N PHE A 165 11.85 -2.74 5.82
CA PHE A 165 10.70 -3.52 5.37
C PHE A 165 11.09 -4.90 4.83
N GLN A 166 12.08 -4.96 3.93
CA GLN A 166 12.66 -6.21 3.43
C GLN A 166 13.19 -7.12 4.56
N GLN A 167 13.89 -6.52 5.54
CA GLN A 167 14.41 -7.27 6.68
C GLN A 167 13.29 -7.78 7.60
N ALA A 168 12.22 -7.01 7.77
CA ALA A 168 11.05 -7.42 8.53
C ALA A 168 10.31 -8.59 7.85
N LEU A 169 10.12 -8.52 6.51
CA LEU A 169 9.60 -9.62 5.71
C LEU A 169 10.45 -10.89 5.87
N LYS A 170 11.78 -10.76 5.76
CA LYS A 170 12.71 -11.89 5.94
C LYS A 170 12.61 -12.54 7.31
N ASN A 171 12.36 -11.74 8.34
CA ASN A 171 12.22 -12.21 9.72
C ASN A 171 10.79 -12.66 10.07
N GLN A 172 9.85 -12.52 9.14
CA GLN A 172 8.41 -12.72 9.38
C GLN A 172 7.89 -11.88 10.57
N ASP A 173 8.43 -10.67 10.72
CA ASP A 173 8.02 -9.74 11.78
C ASP A 173 6.73 -9.01 11.35
N ILE A 174 5.60 -9.59 11.70
CA ILE A 174 4.26 -9.12 11.34
C ILE A 174 4.07 -7.66 11.74
N SER A 175 4.38 -7.32 13.00
CA SER A 175 4.13 -5.97 13.53
C SER A 175 4.96 -4.91 12.81
N THR A 176 6.21 -5.21 12.48
CA THR A 176 7.04 -4.28 11.72
C THR A 176 6.55 -4.16 10.28
N VAL A 177 6.24 -5.27 9.61
CA VAL A 177 5.73 -5.24 8.22
C VAL A 177 4.41 -4.48 8.15
N GLU A 178 3.48 -4.74 9.05
CA GLU A 178 2.19 -4.06 9.18
C GLU A 178 2.35 -2.54 9.31
N SER A 179 3.39 -2.06 10.00
CA SER A 179 3.60 -0.60 10.19
C SER A 179 3.90 0.18 8.91
N PHE A 180 4.21 -0.51 7.80
CA PHE A 180 4.38 0.09 6.47
C PHE A 180 3.06 0.19 5.69
N PHE A 181 1.95 -0.24 6.27
CA PHE A 181 0.64 -0.20 5.63
C PHE A 181 -0.23 0.85 6.32
N THR A 182 -1.09 1.48 5.53
CA THR A 182 -2.20 2.31 6.02
C THR A 182 -3.46 1.49 5.86
N PHE A 183 -4.17 1.25 6.97
CA PHE A 183 -5.41 0.46 6.96
C PHE A 183 -6.64 1.37 6.95
N PRO A 184 -7.75 0.92 6.33
CA PRO A 184 -7.91 -0.36 5.61
C PRO A 184 -7.20 -0.34 4.25
N LEU A 185 -6.60 -1.47 3.84
CA LEU A 185 -6.02 -1.56 2.51
C LEU A 185 -7.14 -1.59 1.47
N SER A 186 -7.07 -0.67 0.52
CA SER A 186 -7.97 -0.61 -0.62
C SER A 186 -7.22 -1.03 -1.88
N TRP A 187 -7.29 -2.32 -2.20
CA TRP A 187 -6.62 -2.84 -3.38
C TRP A 187 -7.53 -2.69 -4.59
N GLU A 188 -7.13 -1.85 -5.55
CA GLU A 188 -7.92 -1.52 -6.75
C GLU A 188 -8.13 -2.71 -7.70
N THR A 189 -7.35 -3.79 -7.55
CA THR A 189 -7.42 -5.01 -8.35
C THR A 189 -7.47 -6.27 -7.47
N GLU A 190 -7.75 -7.44 -8.07
CA GLU A 190 -7.61 -8.76 -7.43
C GLU A 190 -6.38 -8.78 -6.54
N VAL A 191 -6.58 -9.20 -5.29
CA VAL A 191 -5.57 -9.23 -4.25
C VAL A 191 -4.46 -10.20 -4.68
N PRO A 192 -3.23 -9.76 -5.06
CA PRO A 192 -2.28 -10.65 -5.72
C PRO A 192 -1.78 -11.86 -4.91
N TRP A 193 -2.06 -11.94 -3.60
CA TRP A 193 -1.80 -13.15 -2.80
C TRP A 193 -2.97 -14.15 -2.76
N GLN A 194 -4.13 -13.84 -3.35
CA GLN A 194 -5.25 -14.77 -3.46
C GLN A 194 -4.97 -15.84 -4.52
N LYS A 195 -4.25 -16.90 -4.12
CA LYS A 195 -4.34 -18.21 -4.76
C LYS A 195 -4.96 -19.20 -3.77
N GLY A 196 -6.28 -19.40 -3.85
CA GLY A 196 -7.02 -20.33 -2.97
C GLY A 196 -8.49 -19.94 -2.76
N ASP A 197 -9.11 -20.54 -1.73
CA ASP A 197 -10.56 -20.52 -1.34
C ASP A 197 -11.20 -19.13 -1.11
N LEU A 198 -10.50 -18.03 -1.44
CA LEU A 198 -11.00 -16.65 -1.40
C LEU A 198 -11.30 -16.08 -2.80
N GLN A 199 -11.14 -16.88 -3.88
CA GLN A 199 -11.56 -16.51 -5.25
C GLN A 199 -13.07 -16.21 -5.37
N ASP A 200 -13.87 -16.67 -4.41
CA ASP A 200 -15.31 -16.45 -4.37
C ASP A 200 -15.70 -15.15 -3.63
N LEU A 201 -14.73 -14.37 -3.13
CA LEU A 201 -15.02 -13.07 -2.54
C LEU A 201 -15.16 -11.99 -3.64
N PRO A 202 -16.23 -11.19 -3.64
CA PRO A 202 -16.39 -10.13 -4.62
C PRO A 202 -15.24 -9.13 -4.49
N VAL A 203 -14.53 -8.91 -5.61
CA VAL A 203 -13.38 -7.97 -5.75
C VAL A 203 -13.72 -6.58 -5.20
N ALA A 204 -14.99 -6.18 -5.26
CA ALA A 204 -15.50 -4.90 -4.77
C ALA A 204 -15.57 -4.76 -3.23
N SER A 205 -15.17 -5.77 -2.45
CA SER A 205 -15.42 -5.80 -0.99
C SER A 205 -14.22 -6.14 -0.08
N LEU A 206 -13.01 -6.33 -0.62
CA LEU A 206 -11.83 -6.53 0.24
C LEU A 206 -11.25 -5.20 0.73
N LYS A 207 -11.93 -4.57 1.68
CA LYS A 207 -11.23 -3.71 2.65
C LYS A 207 -10.48 -4.67 3.58
N VAL A 208 -9.17 -4.81 3.38
CA VAL A 208 -8.36 -5.61 4.31
C VAL A 208 -8.06 -4.70 5.48
N ASP A 209 -8.78 -4.88 6.59
CA ASP A 209 -8.44 -4.23 7.84
C ASP A 209 -7.21 -4.90 8.49
N LYS A 210 -6.74 -4.31 9.59
CA LYS A 210 -5.58 -4.82 10.32
C LYS A 210 -5.76 -6.27 10.76
N GLU A 211 -6.94 -6.64 11.25
CA GLU A 211 -7.21 -8.01 11.73
C GLU A 211 -7.13 -9.01 10.57
N THR A 212 -7.73 -8.69 9.44
CA THR A 212 -7.70 -9.50 8.21
C THR A 212 -6.27 -9.62 7.69
N PHE A 213 -5.48 -8.55 7.73
CA PHE A 213 -4.07 -8.57 7.36
C PHE A 213 -3.27 -9.54 8.24
N GLU A 214 -3.43 -9.46 9.57
CA GLU A 214 -2.75 -10.34 10.52
C GLU A 214 -3.15 -11.81 10.29
N GLN A 215 -4.44 -12.09 10.08
CA GLN A 215 -4.95 -13.44 9.80
C GLN A 215 -4.37 -14.05 8.52
N HIS A 216 -4.16 -13.23 7.49
CA HIS A 216 -3.66 -13.67 6.19
C HIS A 216 -2.17 -13.38 5.96
N PHE A 217 -1.44 -12.96 6.99
CA PHE A 217 -0.06 -12.49 6.86
C PHE A 217 0.86 -13.48 6.15
N SER A 218 0.68 -14.79 6.34
CA SER A 218 1.51 -15.80 5.66
C SER A 218 1.40 -15.71 4.13
N ASP A 219 0.21 -15.46 3.60
CA ASP A 219 -0.02 -15.35 2.16
C ASP A 219 0.49 -14.00 1.63
N ILE A 220 0.25 -12.94 2.39
CA ILE A 220 0.77 -11.59 2.13
C ILE A 220 2.30 -11.59 2.06
N ALA A 221 2.93 -12.13 3.10
CA ALA A 221 4.37 -12.24 3.20
C ALA A 221 4.94 -13.09 2.06
N LYS A 222 4.26 -14.17 1.64
CA LYS A 222 4.67 -14.98 0.50
C LYS A 222 4.65 -14.18 -0.81
N PHE A 223 3.63 -13.36 -1.03
CA PHE A 223 3.54 -12.47 -2.19
C PHE A 223 4.63 -11.39 -2.17
N LEU A 224 4.90 -10.79 -1.01
CA LEU A 224 5.91 -9.72 -0.85
C LEU A 224 7.35 -10.25 -0.73
N ASN A 225 7.53 -11.54 -0.42
CA ASN A 225 8.84 -12.15 -0.19
C ASN A 225 9.87 -11.93 -1.32
N PRO A 226 9.49 -11.88 -2.61
CA PRO A 226 10.44 -11.58 -3.67
C PRO A 226 11.16 -10.23 -3.48
N LEU A 227 10.51 -9.25 -2.84
CA LEU A 227 11.09 -7.93 -2.55
C LEU A 227 12.35 -8.01 -1.70
N VAL A 228 12.48 -9.02 -0.84
CA VAL A 228 13.63 -9.23 0.05
C VAL A 228 14.95 -9.35 -0.72
N ASN A 229 14.89 -9.73 -2.00
CA ASN A 229 16.06 -9.96 -2.82
C ASN A 229 16.49 -8.75 -3.68
N ILE A 230 15.75 -7.64 -3.63
CA ILE A 230 16.15 -6.41 -4.33
C ILE A 230 17.30 -5.77 -3.55
N ASP A 231 18.49 -5.77 -4.14
CA ASP A 231 19.60 -5.01 -3.57
C ASP A 231 19.43 -3.52 -3.87
N SER A 232 19.75 -2.68 -2.90
CA SER A 232 19.63 -1.23 -2.98
C SER A 232 20.92 -0.57 -2.53
N ASP A 233 21.53 0.24 -3.37
CA ASP A 233 22.71 1.02 -3.03
C ASP A 233 22.29 2.42 -2.57
N LEU A 234 22.53 2.71 -1.29
CA LEU A 234 22.16 3.99 -0.69
C LEU A 234 23.04 5.14 -1.21
N GLN A 235 24.29 4.87 -1.63
CA GLN A 235 25.19 5.90 -2.13
C GLN A 235 24.81 6.35 -3.54
N THR A 236 24.58 5.39 -4.43
CA THR A 236 24.21 5.66 -5.83
C THR A 236 22.71 5.86 -6.03
N LEU A 237 21.88 5.56 -5.02
CA LEU A 237 20.42 5.63 -5.07
C LEU A 237 19.82 4.75 -6.17
N THR A 238 20.43 3.60 -6.39
CA THR A 238 20.01 2.63 -7.42
C THR A 238 19.61 1.31 -6.78
N THR A 239 18.73 0.58 -7.44
CA THR A 239 18.41 -0.80 -7.10
C THR A 239 18.80 -1.75 -8.22
N MET A 240 18.94 -3.02 -7.91
CA MET A 240 19.29 -4.05 -8.88
C MET A 240 18.12 -4.98 -9.15
N GLU A 241 17.95 -5.35 -10.42
CA GLU A 241 17.00 -6.41 -10.82
C GLU A 241 17.33 -7.69 -10.08
N TYR A 242 16.31 -8.23 -9.42
CA TYR A 242 16.33 -9.60 -8.93
C TYR A 242 15.53 -10.48 -9.87
N ARG A 243 16.20 -11.52 -10.36
CA ARG A 243 15.62 -12.50 -11.29
C ARG A 243 15.85 -13.88 -10.75
N GLU A 244 14.77 -14.55 -10.40
CA GLU A 244 14.80 -15.97 -10.10
C GLU A 244 14.66 -16.75 -11.42
N ASN A 245 15.75 -17.38 -11.83
CA ASN A 245 15.82 -18.11 -13.08
C ASN A 245 14.98 -19.40 -12.98
N SER A 246 14.02 -19.57 -13.88
CA SER A 246 13.13 -20.74 -13.90
C SER A 246 13.83 -22.02 -14.41
N LEU A 247 15.02 -21.92 -14.98
CA LEU A 247 15.82 -23.06 -15.42
C LEU A 247 16.62 -23.65 -14.26
N THR A 248 16.68 -24.99 -14.18
CA THR A 248 17.60 -25.66 -13.25
C THR A 248 19.06 -25.37 -13.60
N ALA A 249 19.96 -25.55 -12.63
CA ALA A 249 21.40 -25.33 -12.84
C ALA A 249 21.98 -26.19 -13.99
N GLU A 250 21.44 -27.38 -14.24
CA GLU A 250 21.79 -28.23 -15.37
C GLU A 250 21.27 -27.67 -16.69
N ALA A 251 20.03 -27.17 -16.73
CA ALA A 251 19.46 -26.57 -17.92
C ALA A 251 20.21 -25.28 -18.33
N GLN A 252 20.62 -24.45 -17.35
CA GLN A 252 21.39 -23.23 -17.62
C GLN A 252 22.76 -23.51 -18.29
N LYS A 253 23.34 -24.70 -18.09
CA LYS A 253 24.61 -25.09 -18.75
C LYS A 253 24.44 -25.47 -20.21
N ARG A 254 23.21 -25.69 -20.69
CA ARG A 254 22.94 -26.12 -22.07
C ARG A 254 23.03 -24.93 -23.01
N LYS A 255 23.42 -25.21 -24.25
CA LYS A 255 23.31 -24.23 -25.34
C LYS A 255 22.02 -24.48 -26.11
N TYR A 256 21.18 -23.47 -26.19
CA TYR A 256 19.91 -23.50 -26.90
C TYR A 256 20.04 -22.76 -28.23
N TYR A 257 19.22 -23.16 -29.19
CA TYR A 257 19.14 -22.61 -30.53
C TYR A 257 17.67 -22.35 -30.86
N SER A 258 17.35 -21.16 -31.36
CA SER A 258 16.01 -20.86 -31.90
C SER A 258 15.75 -21.72 -33.14
N THR A 259 14.49 -22.12 -33.36
CA THR A 259 14.08 -22.88 -34.55
C THR A 259 13.84 -22.04 -35.80
N GLY A 260 13.83 -20.70 -35.70
CA GLY A 260 13.73 -19.77 -36.84
C GLY A 260 12.60 -18.74 -36.71
N ASP A 261 12.53 -17.82 -37.69
CA ASP A 261 11.64 -16.64 -37.73
C ASP A 261 10.23 -16.91 -38.30
N ASP A 262 9.78 -18.17 -38.38
CA ASP A 262 8.41 -18.46 -38.79
C ASP A 262 7.46 -18.21 -37.61
N ASP A 263 6.49 -17.31 -37.79
CA ASP A 263 5.50 -16.85 -36.79
C ASP A 263 4.75 -17.99 -36.07
N SER A 264 4.78 -19.24 -36.59
CA SER A 264 4.15 -20.39 -35.95
C SER A 264 4.98 -21.02 -34.81
N ASP A 265 6.29 -20.74 -34.73
CA ASP A 265 7.24 -21.36 -33.80
C ASP A 265 8.08 -20.32 -33.02
N GLU A 266 7.58 -19.08 -32.88
CA GLU A 266 8.32 -17.89 -32.40
C GLU A 266 8.98 -18.04 -31.00
N TYR A 267 8.61 -19.07 -30.24
CA TYR A 267 9.19 -19.38 -28.92
C TYR A 267 9.64 -20.84 -28.79
N LEU A 268 9.91 -21.52 -29.90
CA LEU A 268 10.45 -22.87 -29.90
C LEU A 268 11.97 -22.84 -30.00
N TYR A 269 12.60 -23.52 -29.05
CA TYR A 269 14.05 -23.66 -28.96
C TYR A 269 14.40 -25.14 -29.00
N TYR A 270 15.66 -25.45 -29.28
CA TYR A 270 16.19 -26.78 -29.07
C TYR A 270 17.59 -26.76 -28.48
N TYR A 271 17.94 -27.82 -27.76
CA TYR A 271 19.32 -28.14 -27.40
C TYR A 271 19.68 -29.52 -27.96
N GLN A 272 20.98 -29.78 -28.07
CA GLN A 272 21.50 -31.01 -28.64
C GLN A 272 22.23 -31.82 -27.57
N GLU A 273 21.83 -33.09 -27.41
CA GLU A 273 22.52 -34.08 -26.59
C GLU A 273 22.89 -35.25 -27.52
N GLY A 274 24.18 -35.36 -27.86
CA GLY A 274 24.65 -36.29 -28.89
C GLY A 274 24.07 -35.97 -30.27
N ASP A 275 23.44 -36.95 -30.91
CA ASP A 275 22.80 -36.80 -32.22
C ASP A 275 21.30 -36.45 -32.12
N GLN A 276 20.78 -36.27 -30.90
CA GLN A 276 19.37 -35.98 -30.67
C GLN A 276 19.12 -34.49 -30.40
N LYS A 277 18.10 -33.95 -31.07
CA LYS A 277 17.54 -32.62 -30.77
C LYS A 277 16.39 -32.75 -29.80
N HIS A 278 16.44 -31.95 -28.74
CA HIS A 278 15.38 -31.84 -27.74
C HIS A 278 14.75 -30.46 -27.86
N TYR A 279 13.49 -30.41 -28.25
CA TYR A 279 12.74 -29.17 -28.40
C TYR A 279 12.12 -28.75 -27.07
N VAL A 280 12.15 -27.45 -26.79
CA VAL A 280 11.60 -26.83 -25.59
C VAL A 280 10.90 -25.53 -25.97
N LYS A 281 9.80 -25.23 -25.29
CA LYS A 281 9.19 -23.90 -25.39
C LYS A 281 10.00 -22.90 -24.56
N GLY A 282 9.93 -21.63 -24.95
CA GLY A 282 10.45 -20.53 -24.17
C GLY A 282 9.85 -20.50 -22.76
N VAL A 283 10.61 -19.92 -21.83
CA VAL A 283 10.32 -19.95 -20.40
C VAL A 283 10.29 -18.52 -19.87
N CYS A 284 9.48 -18.29 -18.84
CA CYS A 284 9.41 -17.04 -18.10
C CYS A 284 10.15 -17.19 -16.78
N ASP A 285 10.93 -16.19 -16.39
CA ASP A 285 11.50 -16.07 -15.04
C ASP A 285 10.50 -15.36 -14.11
N ASN A 286 10.57 -15.66 -12.82
CA ASN A 286 10.01 -14.76 -11.82
C ASN A 286 10.96 -13.57 -11.67
N VAL A 287 10.44 -12.38 -11.93
CA VAL A 287 11.23 -11.16 -11.96
C VAL A 287 10.67 -10.16 -10.99
N VAL A 288 11.55 -9.71 -10.12
CA VAL A 288 11.39 -8.46 -9.38
C VAL A 288 12.31 -7.46 -10.04
N SER A 289 11.72 -6.69 -10.95
CA SER A 289 12.44 -5.96 -12.00
C SER A 289 13.41 -4.95 -11.45
N THR A 290 12.97 -3.99 -10.65
CA THR A 290 13.78 -2.98 -9.96
C THR A 290 12.83 -2.22 -9.03
N ALA A 291 13.38 -1.58 -8.00
CA ALA A 291 12.68 -0.51 -7.29
C ALA A 291 13.16 0.83 -7.88
N GLU A 292 12.27 1.56 -8.52
CA GLU A 292 12.59 2.76 -9.28
C GLU A 292 11.91 4.00 -8.68
N PHE A 293 12.62 5.12 -8.67
CA PHE A 293 12.05 6.38 -8.23
C PHE A 293 11.27 7.04 -9.36
N TYR A 294 10.00 7.32 -9.10
CA TYR A 294 9.13 8.10 -9.97
C TYR A 294 8.63 9.29 -9.17
N ASP A 295 8.93 10.52 -9.61
CA ASP A 295 8.41 11.73 -8.97
C ASP A 295 8.52 11.65 -7.42
N SER A 296 7.42 11.39 -6.72
CA SER A 296 7.29 11.31 -5.25
C SER A 296 7.36 9.89 -4.64
N GLU A 297 7.52 8.84 -5.43
CA GLU A 297 7.37 7.44 -5.01
C GLU A 297 8.54 6.53 -5.43
N LEU A 298 8.64 5.39 -4.75
CA LEU A 298 9.50 4.26 -5.09
C LEU A 298 8.58 3.13 -5.57
N SER A 299 8.56 2.89 -6.87
CA SER A 299 7.72 1.87 -7.49
C SER A 299 8.50 0.58 -7.66
N VAL A 300 7.87 -0.55 -7.33
CA VAL A 300 8.47 -1.88 -7.49
C VAL A 300 7.54 -2.77 -8.30
N THR A 301 8.03 -3.31 -9.42
CA THR A 301 7.24 -4.26 -10.20
C THR A 301 7.66 -5.70 -9.90
N VAL A 302 6.69 -6.49 -9.44
CA VAL A 302 6.80 -7.93 -9.16
C VAL A 302 5.97 -8.68 -10.19
N GLY A 303 6.56 -9.66 -10.87
CA GLY A 303 5.82 -10.50 -11.82
C GLY A 303 6.73 -11.46 -12.53
N SER A 304 6.49 -11.64 -13.82
CA SER A 304 7.33 -12.46 -14.69
C SER A 304 7.86 -11.67 -15.90
N ALA A 305 8.94 -12.17 -16.48
CA ALA A 305 9.46 -11.69 -17.74
C ALA A 305 10.12 -12.83 -18.52
N PRO A 306 10.31 -12.70 -19.85
CA PRO A 306 11.01 -13.71 -20.64
C PRO A 306 12.39 -14.06 -20.06
N ASN A 307 12.70 -15.36 -20.06
CA ASN A 307 14.01 -15.87 -19.63
C ASN A 307 15.12 -15.40 -20.58
N LYS A 308 16.29 -15.03 -20.03
CA LYS A 308 17.40 -14.49 -20.84
C LYS A 308 18.09 -15.52 -21.75
N GLN A 309 17.89 -16.83 -21.53
CA GLN A 309 18.54 -17.92 -22.26
C GLN A 309 17.59 -18.64 -23.23
N ILE A 310 16.33 -18.85 -22.83
CA ILE A 310 15.24 -19.32 -23.70
C ILE A 310 14.00 -18.44 -23.54
N PRO A 311 13.99 -17.24 -24.16
CA PRO A 311 12.88 -16.29 -24.04
C PRO A 311 11.52 -16.93 -24.38
N GLY A 312 10.59 -16.90 -23.42
CA GLY A 312 9.16 -17.08 -23.70
C GLY A 312 8.54 -15.84 -24.35
N GLY A 313 7.36 -16.00 -24.94
CA GLY A 313 6.63 -14.85 -25.50
C GLY A 313 6.24 -13.85 -24.44
N SER A 314 6.30 -12.56 -24.80
CA SER A 314 5.88 -11.45 -23.94
C SER A 314 4.42 -11.64 -23.49
N GLU A 315 3.56 -12.07 -24.40
CA GLU A 315 2.16 -12.44 -24.16
C GLU A 315 1.99 -13.72 -23.33
N TYR A 316 3.04 -14.40 -22.91
CA TYR A 316 2.93 -15.48 -21.92
C TYR A 316 3.58 -15.10 -20.61
N CYS A 317 4.57 -14.20 -20.65
CA CYS A 317 5.37 -13.85 -19.50
C CYS A 317 4.97 -12.53 -18.83
N GLU A 318 4.23 -11.63 -19.46
CA GLU A 318 3.98 -10.29 -18.90
C GLU A 318 2.61 -10.11 -18.22
N HIS A 319 1.70 -11.08 -18.34
CA HIS A 319 0.29 -10.96 -17.91
C HIS A 319 0.02 -10.83 -16.39
N GLN A 320 1.04 -10.84 -15.53
CA GLN A 320 0.85 -10.83 -14.07
C GLN A 320 1.89 -9.97 -13.37
N ARG A 321 1.96 -8.69 -13.74
CA ARG A 321 2.81 -7.70 -13.05
C ARG A 321 1.97 -6.95 -12.02
N ALA A 322 2.36 -7.10 -10.75
CA ALA A 322 1.91 -6.26 -9.66
C ALA A 322 2.88 -5.09 -9.51
N ILE A 323 2.36 -3.87 -9.46
CA ILE A 323 3.12 -2.67 -9.15
C ILE A 323 2.88 -2.31 -7.69
N LEU A 324 3.96 -2.14 -6.92
CA LEU A 324 3.93 -1.79 -5.51
C LEU A 324 4.60 -0.43 -5.33
N ASP A 325 3.79 0.60 -5.08
CA ASP A 325 4.29 1.96 -4.91
C ASP A 325 4.49 2.27 -3.43
N PHE A 326 5.68 2.76 -3.08
CA PHE A 326 5.98 3.22 -1.74
C PHE A 326 6.12 4.74 -1.73
N VAL A 327 5.58 5.39 -0.70
CA VAL A 327 5.62 6.84 -0.51
C VAL A 327 6.16 7.19 0.86
N LEU A 328 6.79 8.38 1.00
CA LEU A 328 7.13 8.92 2.32
C LEU A 328 5.99 9.77 2.84
N ILE A 329 5.45 9.37 3.98
CA ILE A 329 4.43 10.08 4.76
C ILE A 329 5.05 10.30 6.14
N ASN A 330 5.17 11.55 6.62
CA ASN A 330 5.82 11.86 7.92
C ASN A 330 7.26 11.32 8.04
N ASN A 331 8.02 11.31 6.93
CA ASN A 331 9.35 10.70 6.89
C ASN A 331 9.32 9.20 7.29
N ARG A 332 8.19 8.53 7.06
CA ARG A 332 8.02 7.08 7.16
C ARG A 332 7.58 6.53 5.82
N LEU A 333 8.06 5.35 5.47
CA LEU A 333 7.71 4.69 4.23
C LEU A 333 6.38 3.95 4.41
N HIS A 334 5.47 4.18 3.47
CA HIS A 334 4.19 3.48 3.40
C HIS A 334 4.03 2.84 2.03
N LEU A 335 3.49 1.63 1.97
CA LEU A 335 2.97 1.07 0.73
C LEU A 335 1.64 1.76 0.43
N LYS A 336 1.54 2.37 -0.76
CA LYS A 336 0.37 3.08 -1.26
C LYS A 336 -0.73 2.07 -1.62
N ASP A 337 -1.97 2.42 -1.31
CA ASP A 337 -3.14 1.69 -1.77
C ASP A 337 -3.24 1.78 -3.29
N GLY A 338 -3.30 0.61 -3.95
CA GLY A 338 -3.33 0.51 -5.41
C GLY A 338 -2.17 -0.30 -5.94
N ILE A 339 -2.37 -1.61 -6.08
CA ILE A 339 -1.52 -2.41 -6.96
C ILE A 339 -2.00 -2.09 -8.36
N GLY A 340 -1.33 -1.17 -9.05
CA GLY A 340 -1.63 -0.89 -10.44
C GLY A 340 -1.43 -2.17 -11.25
N GLY A 341 -2.52 -2.79 -11.71
CA GLY A 341 -2.45 -3.79 -12.75
C GLY A 341 -1.94 -3.12 -14.03
N ALA A 342 -0.87 -3.64 -14.61
CA ALA A 342 -0.58 -3.33 -16.00
C ALA A 342 -1.61 -4.08 -16.85
N ASP A 343 -2.49 -3.32 -17.53
CA ASP A 343 -3.46 -3.83 -18.52
C ASP A 343 -2.80 -4.68 -19.62
#